data_AF-M3HDR0-F1
#
_entry.id   AF-M3HDR0-F1
#
_cell.length_a   1.000
_cell.length_b   1.000
_cell.length_c   1.000
_cell.angle_alpha   90.00
_cell.angle_beta   90.00
_cell.angle_gamma   90.00
#
_symmetry.space_group_name_H-M   'P 1'
#
loop_
_entity.id
_entity.type
_entity.pdbx_description
1 polymer ?
#
loop_
_entity_poly.entity_id
_entity_poly.type
_entity_poly.pdbx_seq_one_letter_code
_entity_poly.pdbx_strand_id
1 'polypeptide(L)' 'MSDPWTDRWNERYNKEEFAFGEQPNEYLKEQLEKLKIGTILFPAEGEGRNAVFAA' A
#
# COMPACT_ATOMS: atom_id res chain seq x y z
N MET A 1 -14.91 17.32 17.03
CA MET A 1 -15.52 16.18 16.34
C MET A 1 -14.43 15.55 15.50
N SER A 2 -14.25 14.23 15.55
CA SER A 2 -13.35 13.53 14.66
C SER A 2 -13.87 13.63 13.21
N ASP A 3 -12.95 13.74 12.26
CA ASP A 3 -13.29 13.71 10.84
C ASP A 3 -13.74 12.28 10.45
N PRO A 4 -14.93 12.09 9.82
CA PRO A 4 -15.46 10.76 9.54
C PRO A 4 -14.55 9.87 8.69
N TRP A 5 -13.70 10.47 7.85
CA TRP A 5 -12.75 9.73 7.03
C TRP A 5 -11.56 9.21 7.84
N THR A 6 -11.09 10.02 8.78
CA THR A 6 -10.05 9.62 9.73
C THR A 6 -10.49 8.40 10.55
N ASP A 7 -11.72 8.42 11.09
CA ASP A 7 -12.25 7.31 11.88
C ASP A 7 -12.39 6.02 11.05
N ARG A 8 -12.82 6.13 9.78
CA ARG A 8 -12.89 4.98 8.86
C ARG A 8 -11.53 4.32 8.63
N TRP A 9 -10.47 5.11 8.47
CA TRP A 9 -9.12 4.57 8.26
C TRP A 9 -8.54 3.99 9.54
N ASN A 10 -8.77 4.65 10.69
CA ASN A 10 -8.40 4.12 12.00
C ASN A 10 -9.06 2.77 12.25
N GLU A 11 -10.36 2.61 11.97
CA GLU A 11 -11.05 1.34 12.13
C GLU A 11 -10.51 0.26 11.19
N ARG A 12 -10.18 0.61 9.94
CA ARG A 12 -9.66 -0.35 8.97
C ARG A 12 -8.27 -0.88 9.35
N TYR A 13 -7.38 -0.02 9.83
CA TYR A 13 -5.99 -0.36 10.13
C TYR A 13 -5.74 -0.66 11.62
N ASN A 14 -6.77 -0.73 12.46
CA ASN A 14 -6.60 -1.17 13.86
C ASN A 14 -6.54 -2.69 14.03
N LYS A 15 -6.72 -3.45 12.96
CA LYS A 15 -6.73 -4.91 12.96
C LYS A 15 -5.35 -5.45 12.63
N GLU A 16 -5.02 -6.64 13.15
CA GLU A 16 -3.76 -7.33 12.85
C GLU A 16 -3.75 -7.95 11.43
N GLU A 17 -4.93 -8.15 10.83
CA GLU A 17 -5.08 -8.70 9.49
C GLU A 17 -4.78 -7.65 8.40
N PHE A 18 -4.05 -8.06 7.37
CA PHE A 18 -3.77 -7.19 6.22
C PHE A 18 -5.04 -6.80 5.48
N ALA A 19 -5.33 -5.49 5.43
CA ALA A 19 -6.56 -4.96 4.84
C ALA A 19 -6.69 -5.26 3.33
N PHE A 20 -5.56 -5.43 2.66
CA PHE A 20 -5.48 -5.73 1.22
C PHE A 20 -4.71 -7.01 0.90
N GLY A 21 -4.36 -7.81 1.91
CA GLY A 21 -3.47 -8.97 1.78
C GLY A 21 -2.01 -8.57 1.51
N GLU A 22 -1.15 -9.58 1.50
CA GLU A 22 0.31 -9.40 1.48
C GLU A 22 0.92 -9.38 0.07
N GLN A 23 0.23 -9.94 -0.92
CA GLN A 23 0.74 -9.99 -2.29
C GLN A 23 0.63 -8.63 -2.99
N PRO A 24 1.62 -8.24 -3.83
CA PRO A 24 1.57 -6.98 -4.56
C PRO A 24 0.41 -6.97 -5.55
N ASN A 25 0.05 -5.79 -6.00
CA ASN A 25 -0.86 -5.67 -7.13
C ASN A 25 -0.20 -6.23 -8.41
N GLU A 26 -0.88 -7.14 -9.11
CA GLU A 26 -0.35 -7.78 -10.31
C GLU A 26 0.01 -6.78 -11.42
N TYR A 27 -0.81 -5.74 -11.63
CA TYR A 27 -0.51 -4.71 -12.62
C TYR A 27 0.75 -3.92 -12.25
N LEU A 28 0.90 -3.56 -10.97
CA LEU A 28 2.10 -2.87 -10.50
C LEU A 28 3.35 -3.72 -10.74
N LYS A 29 3.29 -5.01 -10.37
CA LYS A 29 4.38 -5.96 -10.61
C LYS A 29 4.78 -5.99 -12.08
N GLU A 30 3.83 -6.16 -12.98
CA GLU A 30 4.08 -6.20 -14.43
C GLU A 30 4.66 -4.90 -15.00
N GLN A 31 4.27 -3.73 -14.47
CA GLN A 31 4.81 -2.46 -14.96
C GLN A 31 6.19 -2.15 -14.36
N LEU A 32 6.42 -2.50 -13.10
CA LEU A 32 7.66 -2.20 -12.40
C LEU A 32 8.85 -2.89 -13.06
N GLU A 33 8.67 -4.14 -13.52
CA GLU A 33 9.70 -4.91 -14.24
C GLU A 33 10.18 -4.25 -15.54
N LYS A 34 9.41 -3.30 -16.09
CA LYS A 34 9.76 -2.57 -17.33
C LYS A 34 10.52 -1.27 -17.06
N LEU A 35 10.51 -0.79 -15.82
CA LEU A 35 11.13 0.49 -15.45
C LEU A 35 12.60 0.30 -15.11
N LYS A 36 13.40 1.35 -15.31
CA LYS A 36 14.77 1.38 -14.80
C LYS A 36 14.75 1.61 -13.29
N ILE A 37 15.66 0.94 -12.59
CA ILE A 37 15.85 1.11 -11.15
C ILE A 37 16.14 2.58 -10.83
N GLY A 38 15.51 3.08 -9.78
CA GLY A 38 15.61 4.45 -9.31
C GLY A 38 14.89 4.63 -7.98
N THR A 39 14.47 5.87 -7.70
CA THR A 39 13.70 6.19 -6.49
C THR A 39 12.22 6.33 -6.84
N ILE A 40 11.36 5.74 -6.02
CA ILE A 40 9.90 5.74 -6.18
C ILE A 40 9.23 6.18 -4.88
N LEU A 41 8.11 6.89 -4.98
CA LEU A 41 7.30 7.35 -3.85
C LEU A 41 5.95 6.63 -3.86
N PHE A 42 5.59 6.00 -2.74
CA PHE A 42 4.30 5.34 -2.51
C PHE A 42 3.49 6.10 -1.45
N PRO A 43 2.74 7.16 -1.83
CA PRO A 43 1.97 7.93 -0.86
C PRO A 43 0.75 7.14 -0.37
N ALA A 44 0.52 7.17 0.95
CA ALA A 44 -0.64 6.52 1.59
C ALA A 44 -0.80 5.02 1.26
N GLU A 45 0.31 4.29 1.17
CA GLU A 45 0.34 2.88 0.75
C GLU A 45 -0.18 1.88 1.80
N GLY A 46 -0.75 2.38 2.90
CA GLY A 46 -1.22 1.57 4.01
C GLY A 46 -0.09 0.69 4.56
N GLU A 47 -0.26 -0.62 4.41
CA GLU A 47 0.65 -1.65 4.95
C GLU A 47 1.84 -1.95 4.03
N GLY A 48 1.96 -1.30 2.88
CA GLY A 48 3.21 -1.27 2.14
C GLY A 48 3.48 -2.44 1.18
N ARG A 49 2.51 -3.33 0.90
CA ARG A 49 2.73 -4.54 0.07
C ARG A 49 3.41 -4.27 -1.29
N ASN A 50 3.07 -3.16 -1.96
CA ASN A 50 3.69 -2.79 -3.23
C ASN A 50 5.07 -2.16 -3.03
N ALA A 51 5.24 -1.35 -2.00
CA ALA A 51 6.52 -0.70 -1.69
C ALA A 51 7.58 -1.72 -1.27
N VAL A 52 7.19 -2.76 -0.52
CA VAL A 52 8.06 -3.90 -0.16
C VAL A 52 8.46 -4.68 -1.40
N PHE A 53 7.53 -4.96 -2.32
CA PHE A 53 7.84 -5.62 -3.59
C PHE A 53 8.81 -4.79 -4.47
N ALA A 54 8.76 -3.46 -4.37
CA ALA A 54 9.57 -2.56 -5.18
C ALA A 54 10.96 -2.22 -4.61
N ALA A 55 11.29 -2.69 -3.41
CA ALA A 55 12.55 -2.42 -2.71
C ALA A 55 13.64 -3.45 -3.04
#